data_AF-A0A935JPY2-F1
#
_entry.id   AF-A0A935JPY2-F1
#
_cell.length_a   1.000
_cell.length_b   1.000
_cell.length_c   1.000
_cell.angle_alpha   90.00
_cell.angle_beta   90.00
_cell.angle_gamma   90.00
#
_symmetry.space_group_name_H-M   'P 1'
#
loop_
_entity.id
_entity.type
_entity.pdbx_description
1 polymer ?
#
loop_
_entity_poly.entity_id
_entity_poly.type
_entity_poly.pdbx_seq_one_letter_code
_entity_poly.pdbx_strand_id
1 'polypeptide(L)'
;MPIQVGSNKVMCMSYYAKEAYPLYRRYSTKTVAHTIKTYSKFTIPYTYPVAISVEASNGMEYPMICFNFGRAEKDGTYSEGTKYGMIGVIIHEVGHNFFSNDHQQR
;
A
#
# COMPACT_ATOMS: atom_id res chain seq x y z
N MET A 1 9.18 2.78 6.67
CA MET A 1 10.00 3.76 5.92
C MET A 1 9.29 5.10 5.94
N PRO A 2 9.90 6.16 6.50
CA PRO A 2 9.31 7.49 6.49
C PRO A 2 9.42 8.15 5.10
N ILE A 3 8.41 8.91 4.71
CA ILE A 3 8.40 9.79 3.54
C ILE A 3 7.92 11.20 3.93
N GLN A 4 8.33 12.20 3.16
CA GLN A 4 7.88 13.58 3.31
C GLN A 4 6.78 13.88 2.29
N VAL A 5 5.66 14.45 2.75
CA VAL A 5 4.54 14.94 1.93
C VAL A 5 4.18 16.35 2.41
N GLY A 6 4.61 17.37 1.67
CA GLY A 6 4.51 18.75 2.15
C GLY A 6 5.26 18.94 3.48
N SER A 7 4.58 19.43 4.51
CA SER A 7 5.09 19.51 5.89
C SER A 7 4.92 18.22 6.70
N ASN A 8 4.16 17.24 6.20
CA ASN A 8 3.86 16.01 6.92
C ASN A 8 4.94 14.93 6.70
N LYS A 9 5.27 14.22 7.79
CA LYS A 9 6.10 13.01 7.75
C LYS A 9 5.20 11.79 7.89
N VAL A 10 5.13 10.97 6.86
CA VAL A 10 4.27 9.78 6.80
C VAL A 10 5.12 8.52 6.96
N MET A 11 4.76 7.63 7.87
CA MET A 11 5.43 6.34 8.04
C MET A 11 4.72 5.26 7.22
N CYS A 12 5.35 4.83 6.12
CA CYS A 12 4.89 3.70 5.30
C CYS A 12 5.40 2.37 5.89
N MET A 13 4.52 1.40 6.08
CA MET A 13 4.85 0.10 6.67
C MET A 13 4.17 -1.04 5.94
N SER A 14 4.68 -2.25 6.15
CA SER A 14 4.04 -3.47 5.69
C SER A 14 4.09 -4.56 6.75
N TYR A 15 2.99 -5.30 6.92
CA TYR A 15 2.92 -6.49 7.78
C TYR A 15 2.51 -7.70 6.95
N TYR A 16 3.26 -8.78 7.06
CA TYR A 16 3.06 -9.96 6.23
C TYR A 16 3.67 -11.21 6.86
N ALA A 17 3.06 -12.36 6.58
CA ALA A 17 3.61 -13.64 6.96
C ALA A 17 4.78 -14.05 6.05
N LYS A 18 5.51 -15.11 6.44
CA LYS A 18 6.70 -15.59 5.71
C LYS A 18 6.39 -15.97 4.25
N GLU A 19 5.17 -16.39 3.96
CA GLU A 19 4.67 -16.79 2.64
C GLU A 19 4.63 -15.60 1.66
N ALA A 20 4.47 -14.38 2.15
CA ALA A 20 4.48 -13.17 1.34
C ALA A 20 5.88 -12.55 1.20
N TYR A 21 6.87 -13.05 1.95
CA TYR A 21 8.20 -12.45 2.07
C TYR A 21 8.89 -12.16 0.72
N PRO A 22 8.85 -13.07 -0.30
CA PRO A 22 9.51 -12.81 -1.59
C PRO A 22 8.98 -11.58 -2.32
N LEU A 23 7.70 -11.24 -2.11
CA LEU A 23 7.03 -10.11 -2.73
C LEU A 23 7.05 -8.87 -1.82
N TYR A 24 6.54 -9.00 -0.60
CA TYR A 24 6.27 -7.87 0.28
C TYR A 24 7.53 -7.14 0.73
N ARG A 25 8.60 -7.87 1.04
CA ARG A 25 9.90 -7.27 1.41
C ARG A 25 10.46 -6.38 0.31
N ARG A 26 10.24 -6.76 -0.95
CA ARG A 26 10.81 -6.07 -2.11
C ARG A 26 9.96 -4.88 -2.54
N TYR A 27 8.64 -5.04 -2.52
CA TYR A 27 7.72 -4.13 -3.21
C TYR A 27 6.74 -3.42 -2.28
N SER A 28 6.11 -4.09 -1.31
CA SER A 28 4.91 -3.56 -0.63
C SER A 28 5.11 -2.17 -0.03
N THR A 29 6.08 -1.97 0.89
CA THR A 29 6.30 -0.65 1.52
C THR A 29 6.72 0.42 0.50
N LYS A 30 7.44 0.04 -0.56
CA LYS A 30 7.84 0.97 -1.63
C LYS A 30 6.64 1.38 -2.49
N THR A 31 5.72 0.46 -2.77
CA THR A 31 4.48 0.74 -3.48
C THR A 31 3.62 1.70 -2.68
N VAL A 32 3.41 1.46 -1.38
CA VAL A 32 2.67 2.41 -0.50
C VAL A 32 3.28 3.81 -0.57
N ALA A 33 4.61 3.91 -0.41
CA ALA A 33 5.32 5.17 -0.46
C ALA A 33 5.24 5.85 -1.84
N HIS A 34 5.30 5.07 -2.92
CA HIS A 34 5.16 5.56 -4.28
C HIS A 34 3.76 6.11 -4.53
N THR A 35 2.72 5.37 -4.18
CA THR A 35 1.32 5.79 -4.34
C THR A 35 1.08 7.11 -3.61
N ILE A 36 1.47 7.20 -2.33
CA ILE A 36 1.28 8.42 -1.53
C ILE A 36 2.01 9.62 -2.14
N LYS A 37 3.29 9.46 -2.51
CA LYS A 37 4.06 10.55 -3.13
C LYS A 37 3.45 11.00 -4.45
N THR A 38 3.06 10.05 -5.29
CA THR A 38 2.50 10.33 -6.61
C THR A 38 1.15 11.01 -6.47
N TYR A 39 0.23 10.44 -5.69
CA TYR A 39 -1.11 10.98 -5.56
C TYR A 39 -1.08 12.35 -4.90
N SER A 40 -0.31 12.52 -3.81
CA SER A 40 -0.16 13.85 -3.19
C SER A 40 0.51 14.89 -4.06
N LYS A 41 1.33 14.50 -5.03
CA LYS A 41 1.89 15.43 -6.00
C LYS A 41 0.83 15.95 -6.98
N PHE A 42 -0.15 15.12 -7.33
CA PHE A 42 -1.12 15.43 -8.38
C PHE A 42 -2.53 15.76 -7.87
N THR A 43 -2.83 15.52 -6.60
CA THR A 43 -4.16 15.79 -6.01
C THR A 43 -4.05 16.58 -4.70
N ILE A 44 -4.09 15.89 -3.55
CA ILE A 44 -4.09 16.50 -2.21
C ILE A 44 -3.01 15.88 -1.32
N PRO A 45 -2.44 16.63 -0.36
CA PRO A 45 -1.50 16.08 0.60
C PRO A 45 -2.15 14.93 1.40
N TYR A 46 -1.45 13.80 1.52
CA TYR A 46 -1.87 12.72 2.40
C TYR A 46 -1.89 13.23 3.84
N THR A 47 -3.05 13.10 4.49
CA THR A 47 -3.36 13.77 5.76
C THR A 47 -2.98 12.94 6.98
N TYR A 48 -2.80 11.63 6.81
CA TYR A 48 -2.52 10.73 7.91
C TYR A 48 -1.02 10.57 8.18
N PRO A 49 -0.61 10.32 9.44
CA PRO A 49 0.81 10.16 9.79
C PRO A 49 1.38 8.79 9.40
N VAL A 50 0.54 7.83 9.02
CA VAL A 50 0.92 6.43 8.81
C VAL A 50 0.15 5.87 7.61
N ALA A 51 0.77 4.95 6.87
CA ALA A 51 0.11 4.11 5.87
C ALA A 51 0.67 2.68 5.91
N ILE A 52 -0.21 1.70 6.04
CA ILE A 52 0.14 0.31 6.33
C ILE A 52 -0.46 -0.59 5.24
N SER A 53 0.36 -1.43 4.62
CA SER A 53 -0.09 -2.53 3.78
C SER A 53 0.03 -3.85 4.53
N VAL A 54 -1.09 -4.52 4.77
CA VAL A 54 -1.16 -5.83 5.43
C VAL A 54 -1.47 -6.90 4.40
N GLU A 55 -0.78 -8.02 4.49
CA GLU A 55 -1.08 -9.20 3.69
C GLU A 55 -2.37 -9.89 4.18
N ALA A 56 -3.26 -10.20 3.23
CA ALA A 56 -4.55 -10.85 3.44
C ALA A 56 -4.99 -11.59 2.16
N SER A 57 -6.23 -12.10 2.15
CA SER A 57 -6.76 -12.85 1.00
C SER A 57 -7.26 -11.97 -0.15
N ASN A 58 -7.62 -10.71 0.12
CA ASN A 58 -8.23 -9.78 -0.84
C ASN A 58 -7.85 -8.32 -0.54
N GLY A 59 -8.29 -7.42 -1.43
CA GLY A 59 -8.24 -5.98 -1.27
C GLY A 59 -9.31 -5.49 -0.30
N MET A 60 -8.92 -4.66 0.67
CA MET A 60 -9.84 -3.91 1.53
C MET A 60 -9.14 -2.69 2.12
N GLU A 61 -9.73 -1.51 1.95
CA GLU A 61 -9.26 -0.25 2.49
C GLU A 61 -9.86 0.10 3.85
N TYR A 62 -9.05 0.77 4.67
CA TYR A 62 -9.47 1.59 5.79
C TYR A 62 -8.53 2.81 5.86
N PRO A 63 -8.89 3.88 6.59
CA PRO A 63 -7.96 4.96 6.87
C PRO A 63 -6.63 4.41 7.41
N MET A 64 -5.52 4.77 6.75
CA MET A 64 -4.14 4.37 7.09
C MET A 64 -3.78 2.89 6.92
N ILE A 65 -4.71 1.98 6.66
CA ILE A 65 -4.43 0.54 6.58
C ILE A 65 -5.18 -0.10 5.42
N CYS A 66 -4.48 -0.87 4.60
CA CYS A 66 -5.09 -1.68 3.56
C CYS A 66 -4.68 -3.14 3.68
N PHE A 67 -5.60 -4.02 3.30
CA PHE A 67 -5.39 -5.46 3.19
C PHE A 67 -5.22 -5.81 1.71
N ASN A 68 -4.26 -6.67 1.39
CA ASN A 68 -3.88 -6.96 0.00
C ASN A 68 -3.49 -8.43 -0.15
N PHE A 69 -3.76 -9.03 -1.32
CA PHE A 69 -3.23 -10.35 -1.64
C PHE A 69 -1.72 -10.29 -1.98
N GLY A 70 -1.10 -11.45 -2.16
CA GLY A 70 0.25 -11.54 -2.73
C GLY A 70 1.15 -12.50 -1.96
N ARG A 71 0.95 -13.81 -2.15
CA ARG A 71 1.84 -14.83 -1.63
C ARG A 71 2.70 -15.41 -2.75
N ALA A 72 3.90 -15.84 -2.39
CA ALA A 72 4.71 -16.67 -3.27
C ALA A 72 4.22 -18.13 -3.23
N GLU A 73 4.65 -18.91 -4.21
CA GLU A 73 4.55 -20.36 -4.21
C GLU A 73 5.38 -20.96 -3.08
N LYS A 74 5.18 -22.25 -2.79
CA LYS A 74 5.88 -22.96 -1.69
C LYS A 74 7.40 -22.95 -1.83
N ASP A 75 7.91 -22.88 -3.06
CA ASP A 75 9.34 -22.80 -3.37
C ASP A 75 9.89 -21.35 -3.33
N GLY A 76 9.04 -20.37 -3.00
CA GLY A 76 9.38 -18.95 -2.93
C GLY A 76 9.34 -18.22 -4.28
N THR A 77 9.01 -18.92 -5.37
CA THR A 77 8.80 -18.29 -6.68
C THR A 77 7.44 -17.59 -6.74
N TYR A 78 7.27 -16.69 -7.71
CA TYR A 78 5.99 -16.04 -7.96
C TYR A 78 5.91 -15.66 -9.44
N SER A 79 4.70 -15.68 -9.99
CA SER A 79 4.48 -15.20 -11.35
C SER A 79 4.57 -13.67 -11.44
N GLU A 80 4.88 -13.14 -12.62
CA GLU A 80 4.78 -11.70 -12.89
C GLU A 80 3.34 -11.20 -12.66
N GLY A 81 2.33 -12.01 -12.96
CA GLY A 81 0.92 -11.71 -12.68
C GLY A 81 0.64 -11.51 -11.20
N THR A 82 1.17 -12.39 -10.34
CA THR A 82 1.07 -12.26 -8.88
C THR A 82 1.75 -10.98 -8.39
N LYS A 83 2.94 -10.67 -8.92
CA LYS A 83 3.70 -9.46 -8.58
C LYS A 83 2.93 -8.18 -8.95
N TYR A 84 2.51 -8.05 -10.20
CA TYR A 84 1.82 -6.85 -10.67
C TYR A 84 0.40 -6.74 -10.13
N GLY A 85 -0.27 -7.87 -9.91
CA GLY A 85 -1.57 -7.90 -9.25
C GLY A 85 -1.51 -7.36 -7.82
N MET A 86 -0.57 -7.85 -7.00
CA MET A 86 -0.34 -7.33 -5.64
C MET A 86 -0.03 -5.82 -5.66
N ILE A 87 0.89 -5.39 -6.54
CA ILE A 87 1.25 -3.97 -6.65
C ILE A 87 0.02 -3.13 -7.02
N GLY A 88 -0.78 -3.61 -7.98
CA GLY A 88 -2.00 -2.94 -8.42
C GLY A 88 -3.03 -2.78 -7.30
N VAL A 89 -3.27 -3.83 -6.52
CA VAL A 89 -4.18 -3.75 -5.36
C VAL A 89 -3.64 -2.81 -4.29
N ILE A 90 -2.35 -2.85 -3.96
CA ILE A 90 -1.77 -1.88 -3.01
C ILE A 90 -1.99 -0.44 -3.48
N ILE A 91 -1.83 -0.16 -4.78
CA ILE A 91 -2.12 1.16 -5.34
C ILE A 91 -3.61 1.51 -5.20
N HIS A 92 -4.51 0.56 -5.52
CA HIS A 92 -5.95 0.74 -5.41
C HIS A 92 -6.39 1.06 -3.97
N GLU A 93 -6.03 0.22 -3.00
CA GLU A 93 -6.49 0.37 -1.62
C GLU A 93 -5.88 1.60 -0.92
N VAL A 94 -4.61 1.92 -1.20
CA VAL A 94 -4.02 3.18 -0.72
C VAL A 94 -4.68 4.37 -1.42
N GLY A 95 -5.06 4.22 -2.69
CA GLY A 95 -5.77 5.24 -3.46
C GLY A 95 -7.12 5.62 -2.87
N HIS A 96 -7.82 4.67 -2.24
CA HIS A 96 -9.06 4.96 -1.52
C HIS A 96 -8.90 5.97 -0.38
N ASN A 97 -7.70 6.11 0.21
CA ASN A 97 -7.45 7.16 1.21
C ASN A 97 -7.50 8.58 0.61
N PHE A 98 -7.47 8.70 -0.71
CA PHE A 98 -7.59 9.95 -1.45
C PHE A 98 -8.98 10.14 -2.07
N PHE A 99 -9.68 9.04 -2.43
CA PHE A 99 -10.85 9.10 -3.32
C PHE A 99 -12.05 8.19 -2.97
N SER A 100 -12.12 7.57 -1.78
CA SER A 100 -13.23 6.65 -1.41
C SER A 100 -14.36 7.26 -0.57
N ASN A 101 -15.40 6.44 -0.34
CA ASN A 101 -16.81 6.75 -0.62
C ASN A 101 -17.66 7.49 0.44
N ASP A 102 -17.12 8.03 1.54
CA ASP A 102 -18.02 8.59 2.58
C ASP A 102 -17.74 9.98 3.15
N HIS A 103 -16.54 10.57 3.05
CA HIS A 103 -16.33 11.91 3.63
C HIS A 103 -15.19 12.65 2.91
N GLN A 104 -15.43 13.77 2.25
CA GLN A 104 -15.39 15.10 2.90
C GLN A 104 -14.65 15.08 4.23
N GLN A 105 -13.33 15.30 4.20
CA GLN A 105 -12.70 16.07 5.28
C GLN A 105 -11.88 17.19 4.67
N ARG A 106 -12.61 18.29 4.44
CA ARG A 106 -12.20 19.69 4.21
C ARG A 106 -11.96 20.10 2.76
#